data_AF-A0A1I6G3T0-F1
#
_entry.id   AF-A0A1I6G3T0-F1
#
_cell.length_a   1.000
_cell.length_b   1.000
_cell.length_c   1.000
_cell.angle_alpha   90.00
_cell.angle_beta   90.00
_cell.angle_gamma   90.00
#
_symmetry.space_group_name_H-M   'P 1'
#
loop_
_entity.id
_entity.type
_entity.pdbx_description
1 polymer ?
#
loop_
_entity_poly.entity_id
_entity_poly.type
_entity_poly.pdbx_seq_one_letter_code
_entity_poly.pdbx_strand_id
1 'polypeptide(L)'
;MSSWRRDFASGLVVLVPILVILYVLSILYNSIVRLPVIKELQEPYGFFVAIVVFVMLVLSVGYLMRTTAGRLFESGIDATMNRVPLIRVLYNASKLAVETALTGTEDLQKPVRLEVWPGIRMTAFKTGKTTQDGREVVFMPTAPNITTGFVMEVEPEDLTETNERVEEALTRILSAGFAEDETSAAIDIEVDEERKR
;
A
#
# COMPACT_ATOMS: atom_id res chain seq x y z
N MET A 1 14.69 -27.91 0.80
CA MET A 1 13.76 -27.86 1.96
C MET A 1 12.52 -28.65 1.57
N SER A 2 12.07 -29.59 2.41
CA SER A 2 10.94 -30.50 2.12
C SER A 2 9.63 -29.72 1.90
N SER A 3 8.88 -30.05 0.84
CA SER A 3 7.66 -29.34 0.38
C SER A 3 6.70 -28.97 1.51
N TRP A 4 6.37 -29.90 2.41
CA TRP A 4 5.45 -29.66 3.52
C TRP A 4 5.84 -28.51 4.49
N ARG A 5 7.15 -28.27 4.68
CA ARG A 5 7.62 -27.15 5.53
C ARG A 5 7.40 -25.82 4.85
N ARG A 6 7.53 -25.78 3.52
CA ARG A 6 7.23 -24.60 2.71
C ARG A 6 5.73 -24.35 2.73
N ASP A 7 4.91 -25.38 2.55
CA ASP A 7 3.45 -25.26 2.53
C ASP A 7 2.90 -24.81 3.89
N PHE A 8 3.41 -25.37 4.99
CA PHE A 8 3.06 -24.93 6.34
C PHE A 8 3.51 -23.49 6.62
N ALA A 9 4.73 -23.12 6.23
CA ALA A 9 5.23 -21.75 6.39
C ALA A 9 4.38 -20.75 5.59
N SER A 10 4.04 -21.08 4.34
CA SER A 10 3.16 -20.26 3.50
C SER A 10 1.77 -20.09 4.13
N GLY A 11 1.18 -21.17 4.66
CA GLY A 11 -0.11 -21.10 5.37
C GLY A 11 -0.03 -20.22 6.62
N LEU A 12 1.06 -20.31 7.39
CA LEU A 12 1.27 -19.49 8.58
C LEU A 12 1.42 -18.00 8.23
N VAL A 13 2.13 -17.68 7.14
CA VAL A 13 2.30 -16.29 6.66
C VAL A 13 0.95 -15.63 6.35
N VAL A 14 -0.02 -16.38 5.81
CA VAL A 14 -1.36 -15.87 5.52
C VAL A 14 -2.24 -15.80 6.78
N LEU A 15 -2.18 -16.84 7.62
CA LEU A 15 -3.07 -16.93 8.79
C LEU A 15 -2.68 -16.01 9.94
N VAL A 16 -1.38 -15.82 10.20
CA VAL A 16 -0.92 -15.02 11.35
C VAL A 16 -1.44 -13.59 11.31
N PRO A 17 -1.36 -12.83 10.20
CA PRO A 17 -1.91 -11.47 10.13
C PRO A 17 -3.41 -11.43 10.42
N ILE A 18 -4.18 -12.38 9.86
CA ILE A 18 -5.63 -12.45 10.04
C ILE A 18 -5.95 -12.71 11.52
N LEU A 19 -5.27 -13.68 12.14
CA LEU A 19 -5.46 -14.00 13.56
C LEU A 19 -5.11 -12.81 14.46
N VAL A 20 -4.03 -12.09 14.17
CA VAL A 20 -3.63 -10.89 14.92
C VAL A 20 -4.70 -9.80 14.79
N ILE A 21 -5.22 -9.54 13.58
CA ILE A 21 -6.30 -8.57 13.36
C ILE A 21 -7.54 -8.96 14.15
N LEU A 22 -8.01 -10.22 14.04
CA LEU A 22 -9.17 -10.70 14.77
C LEU A 22 -8.98 -10.65 16.28
N TYR A 23 -7.78 -10.95 16.77
CA TYR A 23 -7.44 -10.87 18.18
C TYR A 23 -7.52 -9.43 18.70
N VAL A 24 -6.91 -8.48 17.98
CA VAL A 24 -6.96 -7.05 18.34
C VAL A 24 -8.39 -6.51 18.30
N LEU A 25 -9.14 -6.83 17.24
CA LEU A 25 -10.55 -6.43 17.13
C LEU A 25 -11.40 -7.01 18.27
N SER A 26 -11.16 -8.26 18.65
CA SER A 26 -11.85 -8.89 19.78
C SER A 26 -11.54 -8.17 21.10
N ILE A 27 -10.28 -7.82 21.36
CA ILE A 27 -9.90 -7.06 22.57
C ILE A 27 -10.63 -5.71 22.59
N LEU A 28 -10.62 -4.98 21.47
CA LEU A 28 -11.24 -3.66 21.37
C LEU A 28 -12.75 -3.74 21.54
N TYR A 29 -13.41 -4.66 20.82
CA TYR A 29 -14.84 -4.90 20.92
C TYR A 29 -15.25 -5.22 22.37
N ASN A 30 -14.55 -6.16 23.01
CA ASN A 30 -14.83 -6.54 24.39
C ASN A 30 -14.57 -5.38 25.37
N SER A 31 -13.57 -4.54 25.09
CA SER A 31 -13.29 -3.37 25.92
C SER A 31 -14.41 -2.32 25.81
N ILE A 32 -14.95 -2.11 24.60
CA ILE A 32 -16.00 -1.13 24.34
C ILE A 32 -17.35 -1.61 24.90
N VAL A 33 -17.76 -2.85 24.60
CA VAL A 33 -19.08 -3.37 25.04
C VAL A 33 -19.17 -3.55 26.56
N ARG A 34 -18.04 -3.68 27.26
CA ARG A 34 -18.00 -3.70 28.73
C ARG A 34 -18.22 -2.33 29.37
N LEU A 35 -18.18 -1.24 28.61
CA LEU A 35 -18.45 0.09 29.15
C LEU A 35 -19.89 0.16 29.67
N PRO A 36 -20.14 0.75 30.85
CA PRO A 36 -21.46 0.76 31.48
C PRO A 36 -22.57 1.28 30.55
N VAL A 37 -22.26 2.32 29.77
CA VAL A 37 -23.17 2.97 28.82
C VAL A 37 -23.58 2.06 27.65
N ILE A 38 -22.70 1.14 27.25
CA ILE A 38 -22.90 0.28 26.07
C ILE A 38 -23.46 -1.09 26.47
N LYS A 39 -23.09 -1.56 27.67
CA LYS A 39 -23.55 -2.84 28.22
C LYS A 39 -25.07 -2.95 28.35
N GLU A 40 -25.77 -1.83 28.49
CA GLU A 40 -27.24 -1.78 28.59
C GLU A 40 -27.95 -1.82 27.23
N LEU A 41 -27.22 -1.65 26.12
CA LEU A 41 -27.79 -1.69 24.78
C LEU A 41 -28.06 -3.14 24.36
N GLN A 42 -29.26 -3.40 23.83
CA GLN A 42 -29.58 -4.69 23.23
C GLN A 42 -28.85 -4.85 21.89
N GLU A 43 -28.42 -6.07 21.57
CA GLU A 43 -27.88 -6.37 20.24
C GLU A 43 -28.96 -6.15 19.16
N PRO A 44 -28.63 -5.57 17.99
CA PRO A 44 -27.29 -5.32 17.46
C PRO A 44 -26.72 -3.91 17.75
N TYR A 45 -27.38 -3.10 18.59
CA TYR A 45 -26.96 -1.71 18.80
C TYR A 45 -25.59 -1.59 19.48
N GLY A 46 -25.25 -2.52 20.38
CA GLY A 46 -23.91 -2.59 20.99
C GLY A 46 -22.80 -2.74 19.95
N PHE A 47 -23.01 -3.58 18.94
CA PHE A 47 -22.08 -3.76 17.83
C PHE A 47 -21.86 -2.48 17.00
N PHE A 48 -22.92 -1.79 16.59
CA PHE A 48 -22.79 -0.55 15.82
C PHE A 48 -22.10 0.55 16.63
N VAL A 49 -22.42 0.67 17.92
CA VAL A 49 -21.75 1.64 18.81
C VAL A 49 -20.27 1.29 18.95
N ALA A 50 -19.91 0.02 19.06
CA ALA A 50 -18.51 -0.38 19.10
C ALA A 50 -17.74 0.02 17.84
N ILE A 51 -18.34 -0.13 16.66
CA ILE A 51 -17.75 0.34 15.40
C ILE A 51 -17.56 1.86 15.41
N VAL A 52 -18.59 2.62 15.78
CA VAL A 52 -18.52 4.09 15.81
C VAL A 52 -17.44 4.56 16.78
N VAL A 53 -17.39 3.99 17.99
CA VAL A 53 -16.35 4.30 18.99
C VAL A 53 -14.96 3.96 18.47
N PHE A 54 -14.80 2.80 17.82
CA PHE A 54 -13.53 2.41 17.22
C PHE A 54 -13.07 3.40 16.14
N VAL A 55 -13.95 3.77 15.21
CA VAL A 55 -13.65 4.77 14.16
C VAL A 55 -13.27 6.12 14.78
N MET A 56 -14.03 6.58 15.77
CA MET A 56 -13.74 7.83 16.47
C MET A 56 -12.41 7.77 17.21
N LEU A 57 -12.06 6.64 17.82
CA LEU A 57 -10.77 6.43 18.47
C LEU A 57 -9.62 6.49 17.46
N VAL A 58 -9.76 5.80 16.32
CA VAL A 58 -8.74 5.81 15.25
C VAL A 58 -8.53 7.23 14.73
N LEU A 59 -9.62 7.97 14.44
CA LEU A 59 -9.54 9.38 14.01
C LEU A 59 -8.90 10.27 15.06
N SER A 60 -9.25 10.08 16.33
CA SER A 60 -8.69 10.85 17.46
C SER A 60 -7.19 10.63 17.59
N VAL A 61 -6.73 9.37 17.49
CA VAL A 61 -5.30 9.04 17.48
C VAL A 61 -4.63 9.66 16.26
N GLY A 62 -5.21 9.53 15.06
CA GLY A 62 -4.68 10.15 13.85
C GLY A 62 -4.52 11.67 13.96
N TYR A 63 -5.50 12.36 14.56
CA TYR A 63 -5.40 13.80 14.82
C TYR A 63 -4.31 14.12 15.86
N LEU A 64 -4.22 13.34 16.94
CA LEU A 64 -3.18 13.50 17.95
C LEU A 64 -1.78 13.40 17.34
N MET A 65 -1.56 12.45 16.42
CA MET A 65 -0.28 12.25 15.75
C MET A 65 0.18 13.46 14.91
N ARG A 66 -0.75 14.33 14.47
CA ARG A 66 -0.42 15.59 13.77
C ARG A 66 0.16 16.67 14.70
N THR A 67 -0.03 16.53 16.01
CA THR A 67 0.42 17.51 17.01
C THR A 67 1.86 17.26 17.47
N THR A 68 2.47 18.24 18.15
CA THR A 68 3.79 18.07 18.78
C THR A 68 3.80 16.96 19.84
N ALA A 69 2.71 16.81 20.59
CA ALA A 69 2.55 15.73 21.57
C ALA A 69 2.53 14.35 20.90
N GLY A 70 1.85 14.25 19.75
CA GLY A 70 1.83 13.04 18.92
C GLY A 70 3.23 12.59 18.49
N ARG A 71 4.04 13.53 17.96
CA ARG A 71 5.43 13.24 17.57
C ARG A 71 6.30 12.75 18.73
N LEU A 72 6.10 13.30 19.93
CA LEU A 72 6.82 12.86 21.12
C LEU A 72 6.40 11.46 21.57
N PHE A 73 5.09 11.17 21.49
CA PHE A 73 4.53 9.86 21.81
C PHE A 73 5.01 8.79 20.83
N GLU A 74 5.01 9.11 19.53
CA GLU A 74 5.53 8.27 18.46
C GLU A 74 6.99 7.90 18.71
N SER A 75 7.83 8.89 19.02
CA SER A 75 9.25 8.68 19.31
C SER A 75 9.45 7.75 20.52
N GLY A 76 8.58 7.83 21.54
CA GLY A 76 8.59 6.93 22.69
C GLY A 76 8.20 5.49 22.35
N ILE A 77 7.20 5.31 21.49
CA ILE A 77 6.80 3.99 20.98
C ILE A 77 7.94 3.41 20.14
N ASP A 78 8.47 4.18 19.19
CA ASP A 78 9.61 3.78 18.35
C ASP A 78 10.77 3.31 19.22
N ALA A 79 11.16 4.11 20.21
CA ALA A 79 12.26 3.76 21.12
C ALA A 79 11.97 2.47 21.90
N THR A 80 10.72 2.23 22.29
CA THR A 80 10.33 1.03 23.05
C THR A 80 10.33 -0.21 22.17
N MET A 81 9.72 -0.14 20.98
CA MET A 81 9.65 -1.25 20.03
C MET A 81 11.04 -1.65 19.52
N ASN A 82 11.93 -0.66 19.32
CA ASN A 82 13.30 -0.89 18.88
C ASN A 82 14.22 -1.52 19.94
N ARG A 83 13.81 -1.64 21.21
CA ARG A 83 14.61 -2.30 22.26
C ARG A 83 14.60 -3.82 22.17
N VAL A 84 13.53 -4.41 21.63
CA VAL A 84 13.39 -5.87 21.58
C VAL A 84 13.75 -6.35 20.16
N PRO A 85 14.82 -7.17 19.99
CA PRO A 85 15.35 -7.50 18.66
C PRO A 85 14.33 -8.04 17.67
N LEU A 86 13.42 -8.91 18.10
CA LEU A 86 12.40 -9.49 17.22
C LEU A 86 11.26 -8.50 16.90
N ILE A 87 10.79 -7.77 17.91
CA ILE A 87 9.70 -6.78 17.74
C ILE A 87 10.16 -5.65 16.84
N ARG A 88 11.41 -5.22 16.98
CA ARG A 88 12.03 -4.19 16.13
C ARG A 88 11.91 -4.51 14.64
N VAL A 89 12.17 -5.75 14.23
CA VAL A 89 12.12 -6.16 12.82
C VAL A 89 10.68 -6.06 12.31
N LEU A 90 9.72 -6.62 13.05
CA LEU A 90 8.32 -6.61 12.64
C LEU A 90 7.75 -5.17 12.63
N TYR A 91 8.01 -4.39 13.68
CA TYR A 91 7.54 -3.02 13.81
C TYR A 91 8.04 -2.13 12.66
N ASN A 92 9.35 -2.15 12.37
CA ASN A 92 9.92 -1.33 11.31
C ASN A 92 9.46 -1.77 9.91
N ALA A 93 9.32 -3.08 9.67
CA ALA A 93 8.79 -3.58 8.41
C ALA A 93 7.32 -3.15 8.20
N SER A 94 6.48 -3.25 9.23
CA SER A 94 5.10 -2.80 9.17
C SER A 94 4.98 -1.28 9.03
N LYS A 95 5.77 -0.50 9.79
CA LYS A 95 5.77 0.97 9.70
C LYS A 95 6.19 1.44 8.31
N LEU A 96 7.26 0.88 7.77
CA LEU A 96 7.71 1.18 6.40
C LEU A 96 6.64 0.82 5.36
N ALA A 97 5.99 -0.34 5.48
CA ALA A 97 4.93 -0.74 4.55
C ALA A 97 3.75 0.24 4.58
N VAL A 98 3.32 0.67 5.77
CA VAL A 98 2.23 1.64 5.94
C VAL A 98 2.63 3.03 5.45
N GLU A 99 3.80 3.53 5.84
CA GLU A 99 4.32 4.83 5.36
C GLU A 99 4.47 4.82 3.84
N THR A 100 4.97 3.74 3.26
CA THR A 100 5.07 3.60 1.80
C THR A 100 3.71 3.61 1.14
N ALA A 101 2.73 2.89 1.67
CA ALA A 101 1.38 2.84 1.11
C ALA A 101 0.65 4.19 1.21
N LEU A 102 0.86 4.93 2.29
CA LEU A 102 0.20 6.23 2.50
C LEU A 102 0.92 7.34 1.72
N THR A 103 2.25 7.43 1.81
CA THR A 103 3.02 8.53 1.22
C THR A 103 3.35 8.30 -0.26
N GLY A 104 3.44 7.04 -0.70
CA GLY A 104 3.80 6.69 -2.07
C GLY A 104 2.64 6.72 -3.06
N THR A 105 1.39 6.76 -2.58
CA THR A 105 0.19 6.55 -3.43
C THR A 105 -0.76 7.74 -3.45
N GLU A 106 -0.77 8.58 -2.42
CA GLU A 106 -1.73 9.69 -2.29
C GLU A 106 -1.54 10.80 -3.36
N ASP A 107 -0.34 10.92 -3.95
CA ASP A 107 -0.03 11.90 -5.00
C ASP A 107 -0.02 11.31 -6.44
N LEU A 108 -0.20 9.98 -6.59
CA LEU A 108 -0.19 9.33 -7.90
C LEU A 108 -1.60 9.38 -8.49
N GLN A 109 -1.85 10.33 -9.38
CA GLN A 109 -3.20 10.56 -9.90
C GLN A 109 -3.62 9.55 -10.96
N LYS A 110 -2.76 9.34 -11.97
CA LYS A 110 -3.10 8.53 -13.15
C LYS A 110 -1.89 7.77 -13.67
N PRO A 111 -1.99 6.45 -13.88
CA PRO A 111 -0.95 5.68 -14.55
C PRO A 111 -0.86 6.06 -16.03
N VAL A 112 0.37 6.33 -16.46
CA VAL A 112 0.74 6.68 -17.84
C VAL A 112 1.86 5.76 -18.31
N ARG A 113 1.96 5.57 -19.62
CA ARG A 113 3.10 4.93 -20.27
C ARG A 113 4.01 6.01 -20.83
N LEU A 114 5.26 6.01 -20.39
CA LEU A 114 6.32 6.85 -20.90
C LEU A 114 7.20 6.02 -21.84
N GLU A 115 7.37 6.45 -23.08
CA GLU A 115 8.33 5.83 -23.99
C GLU A 115 9.73 6.43 -23.75
N VAL A 116 10.58 5.68 -23.05
CA VAL A 116 11.94 6.14 -22.70
C VAL A 116 12.95 5.88 -23.82
N TRP A 117 12.70 4.85 -24.62
CA TRP A 117 13.46 4.46 -25.80
C TRP A 117 12.49 3.89 -26.83
N PRO A 118 12.82 3.95 -28.14
CA PRO A 118 11.98 3.41 -29.19
C PRO A 118 11.52 1.97 -28.89
N GLY A 119 10.20 1.79 -28.74
CA GLY A 119 9.57 0.49 -28.46
C GLY A 119 9.60 0.05 -26.98
N ILE A 120 10.17 0.84 -26.06
CA ILE A 120 10.24 0.53 -24.63
C ILE A 120 9.37 1.51 -23.84
N ARG A 121 8.26 0.98 -23.30
CA ARG A 121 7.32 1.76 -22.47
C ARG A 121 7.48 1.41 -21.00
N MET A 122 7.65 2.43 -20.18
CA MET A 122 7.73 2.31 -18.72
C MET A 122 6.45 2.87 -18.08
N THR A 123 6.01 2.26 -16.99
CA THR A 123 4.86 2.75 -16.23
C THR A 123 5.32 3.87 -15.30
N ALA A 124 4.68 5.03 -15.44
CA ALA A 124 4.85 6.17 -14.57
C ALA A 124 3.49 6.68 -14.10
N PHE A 125 3.47 7.62 -13.18
CA PHE A 125 2.25 8.18 -12.63
C PHE A 125 2.33 9.70 -12.66
N LYS A 126 1.27 10.36 -13.14
CA LYS A 126 1.16 11.82 -13.07
C LYS A 126 1.08 12.26 -11.61
N THR A 127 1.85 13.29 -11.26
CA THR A 127 1.81 13.91 -9.91
C THR A 127 0.78 15.04 -9.81
N GLY A 128 0.11 15.38 -10.92
CA GLY A 128 -0.82 16.51 -11.01
C GLY A 128 -0.14 17.88 -11.03
N LYS A 129 1.20 17.93 -11.14
CA LYS A 129 1.97 19.17 -11.26
C LYS A 129 2.45 19.36 -12.70
N THR A 130 2.43 20.61 -13.15
CA THR A 130 2.92 21.02 -14.46
C THR A 130 3.96 22.11 -14.27
N THR A 131 5.03 22.07 -15.05
CA THR A 131 6.09 23.07 -15.04
C THR A 131 5.63 24.36 -15.75
N GLN A 132 6.40 25.45 -15.61
CA GLN A 132 6.03 26.74 -16.21
C GLN A 132 6.03 26.72 -17.74
N ASP A 133 6.82 25.84 -18.34
CA ASP A 133 6.91 25.59 -19.78
C ASP A 133 5.98 24.48 -20.27
N GLY A 134 5.05 24.01 -19.42
CA GLY A 134 3.96 23.13 -19.83
C GLY A 134 4.25 21.63 -19.80
N ARG A 135 5.39 21.21 -19.23
CA ARG A 135 5.73 19.79 -19.06
C ARG A 135 5.01 19.19 -17.86
N GLU A 136 4.62 17.93 -17.99
CA GLU A 136 3.98 17.16 -16.93
C GLU A 136 5.03 16.56 -16.00
N VAL A 137 4.86 16.74 -14.70
CA VAL A 137 5.74 16.13 -13.69
C VAL A 137 5.21 14.74 -13.37
N VAL A 138 5.99 13.71 -13.71
CA VAL A 138 5.65 12.30 -13.50
C VAL A 138 6.64 11.63 -12.55
N PHE A 139 6.15 10.65 -11.79
CA PHE A 139 6.98 9.75 -11.00
C PHE A 139 7.01 8.37 -11.63
N MET A 140 8.22 7.87 -11.91
CA MET A 140 8.45 6.52 -12.41
C MET A 140 9.10 5.68 -11.29
N PRO A 141 8.34 4.81 -10.62
CA PRO A 141 8.88 3.96 -9.56
C PRO A 141 9.76 2.84 -10.13
N THR A 142 10.59 2.27 -9.27
CA THR A 142 11.30 1.01 -9.54
C THR A 142 10.48 -0.20 -9.09
N ALA A 143 10.62 -1.32 -9.80
CA ALA A 143 10.05 -2.59 -9.38
C ALA A 143 11.08 -3.44 -8.60
N PRO A 144 10.68 -4.20 -7.56
CA PRO A 144 9.38 -4.15 -6.88
C PRO A 144 9.29 -3.00 -5.85
N ASN A 145 10.39 -2.30 -5.59
CA ASN A 145 10.44 -1.28 -4.54
C ASN A 145 9.93 0.09 -5.01
N ILE A 146 8.67 0.40 -4.73
CA ILE A 146 8.00 1.64 -5.17
C ILE A 146 8.41 2.89 -4.37
N THR A 147 9.19 2.75 -3.29
CA THR A 147 9.70 3.91 -2.53
C THR A 147 10.85 4.62 -3.26
N THR A 148 11.39 4.00 -4.31
CA THR A 148 12.48 4.52 -5.11
C THR A 148 12.05 4.68 -6.56
N GLY A 149 12.66 5.63 -7.28
CA GLY A 149 12.27 5.94 -8.64
C GLY A 149 12.86 7.25 -9.11
N PHE A 150 12.32 7.74 -10.23
CA PHE A 150 12.72 8.98 -10.86
C PHE A 150 11.53 9.93 -10.90
N VAL A 151 11.78 11.20 -10.59
CA VAL A 151 10.87 12.30 -10.90
C VAL A 151 11.36 12.93 -12.20
N MET A 152 10.46 13.06 -13.18
CA MET A 152 10.79 13.53 -14.51
C MET A 152 9.78 14.58 -14.97
N GLU A 153 10.27 15.56 -15.71
CA GLU A 153 9.46 16.56 -16.41
C GLU A 153 9.41 16.14 -17.88
N VAL A 154 8.22 15.77 -18.36
CA VAL A 154 8.05 15.17 -19.69
C VAL A 154 7.08 16.00 -20.51
N GLU A 155 7.34 16.12 -21.81
CA GLU A 155 6.37 16.71 -22.73
C GLU A 155 5.06 15.88 -22.72
N PRO A 156 3.88 16.52 -22.69
CA PRO A 156 2.61 15.79 -22.64
C PRO A 156 2.43 14.79 -23.80
N GLU A 157 3.08 15.05 -24.93
CA GLU A 157 3.04 14.26 -26.16
C GLU A 157 3.75 12.91 -26.03
N ASP A 158 4.77 12.81 -25.17
CA ASP A 158 5.51 11.57 -24.89
C ASP A 158 4.80 10.69 -23.85
N LEU A 159 3.70 11.18 -23.26
CA LEU A 159 2.91 10.46 -22.28
C LEU A 159 1.68 9.84 -22.92
N THR A 160 1.64 8.51 -22.96
CA THR A 160 0.44 7.77 -23.36
C THR A 160 -0.41 7.48 -22.13
N GLU A 161 -1.62 8.05 -22.07
CA GLU A 161 -2.56 7.75 -20.98
C GLU A 161 -2.99 6.28 -21.01
N THR A 162 -3.08 5.66 -19.83
CA THR A 162 -3.59 4.29 -19.70
C THR A 162 -5.02 4.29 -19.18
N ASN A 163 -5.74 3.20 -19.44
CA ASN A 163 -7.03 2.89 -18.83
C ASN A 163 -6.88 1.99 -17.58
N GLU A 164 -5.64 1.69 -17.15
CA GLU A 164 -5.38 0.92 -15.92
C GLU A 164 -5.80 1.75 -14.70
N ARG A 165 -6.32 1.06 -13.68
CA ARG A 165 -6.45 1.68 -12.35
C ARG A 165 -5.07 1.79 -11.70
N VAL A 166 -4.91 2.75 -10.78
CA VAL A 166 -3.66 2.94 -10.05
C VAL A 166 -3.24 1.65 -9.33
N GLU A 167 -4.20 0.93 -8.73
CA GLU A 167 -3.96 -0.32 -8.01
C GLU A 167 -3.46 -1.45 -8.91
N GLU A 168 -3.95 -1.53 -10.15
CA GLU A 168 -3.53 -2.55 -11.14
C GLU A 168 -2.08 -2.30 -11.56
N ALA A 169 -1.78 -1.05 -11.93
CA ALA A 169 -0.42 -0.63 -12.28
C ALA A 169 0.55 -0.87 -11.12
N LEU A 170 0.17 -0.55 -9.88
CA LEU A 170 1.01 -0.79 -8.70
C LEU A 170 1.17 -2.27 -8.40
N THR A 171 0.13 -3.09 -8.54
CA THR A 171 0.21 -4.55 -8.35
C THR A 171 1.21 -5.16 -9.32
N ARG A 172 1.18 -4.74 -10.58
CA ARG A 172 2.15 -5.15 -11.60
C ARG A 172 3.58 -4.72 -11.25
N ILE A 173 3.78 -3.50 -10.77
CA ILE A 173 5.12 -3.00 -10.39
C ILE A 173 5.65 -3.71 -9.14
N LEU A 174 4.83 -3.82 -8.09
CA LEU A 174 5.17 -4.48 -6.81
C LEU A 174 5.47 -5.97 -6.99
N SER A 175 4.81 -6.62 -7.94
CA SER A 175 5.09 -8.02 -8.29
C SER A 175 6.26 -8.19 -9.26
N ALA A 176 6.93 -7.09 -9.65
CA ALA A 176 7.95 -7.09 -10.71
C ALA A 176 7.47 -7.71 -12.04
N GLY A 177 6.19 -7.56 -12.35
CA GLY A 177 5.55 -8.08 -13.56
C GLY A 177 5.13 -9.55 -13.48
N PHE A 178 5.31 -10.22 -12.34
CA PHE A 178 4.94 -11.63 -12.16
C PHE A 178 3.48 -11.84 -11.73
N ALA A 179 2.76 -10.78 -11.34
CA ALA A 179 1.33 -10.91 -11.05
C ALA A 179 0.55 -11.09 -12.37
N GLU A 180 -0.18 -12.20 -12.47
CA GLU A 180 -1.18 -12.41 -13.51
C GLU A 180 -2.43 -11.58 -13.16
N ASP A 181 -2.69 -10.52 -13.92
CA ASP A 181 -3.99 -9.85 -13.88
C ASP A 181 -5.00 -10.69 -14.67
N GLU A 182 -6.01 -11.26 -14.00
CA GLU A 182 -7.13 -11.97 -14.64
C GLU A 182 -7.97 -11.06 -15.57
N THR A 183 -7.71 -9.74 -15.60
CA THR A 183 -8.49 -8.75 -16.37
C THR A 183 -7.67 -7.99 -17.43
N SER A 184 -6.34 -8.16 -17.49
CA SER A 184 -5.58 -7.51 -18.57
C SER A 184 -5.72 -8.33 -19.83
N ALA A 185 -6.42 -7.77 -20.84
CA ALA A 185 -6.41 -8.27 -22.20
C ALA A 185 -5.00 -8.70 -22.59
N ALA A 186 -4.90 -9.91 -23.17
CA ALA A 186 -3.66 -10.49 -23.63
C ALA A 186 -2.77 -9.42 -24.27
N ILE A 187 -1.55 -9.27 -23.74
CA ILE A 187 -0.52 -8.50 -24.41
C ILE A 187 -0.27 -9.28 -25.70
N ASP A 188 -0.74 -8.74 -26.83
CA ASP A 188 -0.49 -9.33 -28.14
C ASP A 188 1.01 -9.16 -28.43
N ILE A 189 1.77 -10.19 -28.10
CA ILE A 189 3.18 -10.29 -28.46
C ILE A 189 3.18 -10.79 -29.89
N GLU A 190 3.21 -9.86 -30.85
CA GLU A 190 3.41 -10.20 -32.25
C GLU A 190 4.84 -10.71 -32.41
N VAL A 191 4.99 -12.04 -32.43
CA VAL A 191 6.27 -12.70 -32.70
C VAL A 191 6.51 -12.59 -34.20
N ASP A 192 7.32 -11.63 -34.61
CA ASP A 192 7.78 -11.54 -35.99
C ASP A 192 8.77 -12.71 -36.21
N GLU A 193 8.30 -13.77 -36.87
CA GLU A 193 9.15 -14.90 -37.24
C GLU A 193 10.23 -14.40 -38.20
N GLU A 194 11.45 -14.25 -37.67
CA GLU A 194 12.64 -13.92 -38.43
C GLU A 194 12.72 -14.83 -39.67
N ARG A 195 12.41 -14.24 -40.83
CA ARG A 195 12.44 -14.90 -42.11
C ARG A 195 13.88 -15.31 -42.41
N LYS A 196 14.20 -16.58 -42.08
CA LYS A 196 15.43 -17.25 -42.48
C LYS A 196 15.75 -16.92 -43.94
N ARG A 197 16.83 -16.18 -44.16
CA ARG A 197 17.57 -16.13 -45.42
C ARG A 197 18.89 -16.84 -45.23
#